data_AF-Q2Y8K4-F1
#
_entry.id   AF-Q2Y8K4-F1
#
_cell.length_a   1.000
_cell.length_b   1.000
_cell.length_c   1.000
_cell.angle_alpha   90.00
_cell.angle_beta   90.00
_cell.angle_gamma   90.00
#
_symmetry.space_group_name_H-M   'P 1'
#
loop_
_entity.id
_entity.type
_entity.pdbx_description
1 polymer ?
#
loop_
_entity_poly.entity_id
_entity_poly.type
_entity_poly.pdbx_seq_one_letter_code
_entity_poly.pdbx_strand_id
1 'polypeptide(L)'
;MQYYLIFALALAIISIAFALQNDTMVTVAFGIWSFDSSLAMMLVIAAGIGATISVLLSWPSLIKNQWVSARLRRQVSKLEEDKAALEQRTTQLEEELAKLTPEPIPEPPPRYLGLKSMLLGSDKPNTSE
;
A
#
# COMPACT_ATOMS: atom_id res chain seq x y z
N MET A 1 -16.85 -11.35 3.22
CA MET A 1 -17.16 -12.55 2.40
C MET A 1 -18.31 -13.35 2.98
N GLN A 2 -18.25 -13.79 4.24
CA GLN A 2 -19.29 -14.64 4.84
C GLN A 2 -20.66 -13.95 4.99
N TYR A 3 -20.68 -12.65 5.28
CA TYR A 3 -21.91 -11.87 5.43
C TYR A 3 -22.72 -11.75 4.12
N TYR A 4 -22.07 -11.72 2.95
CA TYR A 4 -22.76 -11.72 1.65
C TYR A 4 -23.49 -13.05 1.40
N LEU A 5 -22.88 -14.18 1.77
CA LEU A 5 -23.52 -15.49 1.66
C LEU A 5 -24.71 -15.62 2.60
N ILE A 6 -24.58 -15.14 3.83
CA ILE A 6 -25.68 -15.11 4.81
C ILE A 6 -26.83 -14.25 4.29
N PHE A 7 -26.54 -13.07 3.76
CA PHE A 7 -27.54 -12.17 3.19
C PHE A 7 -28.23 -12.77 1.96
N ALA A 8 -27.47 -13.35 1.03
CA ALA A 8 -28.01 -14.03 -0.15
C ALA A 8 -28.89 -15.23 0.24
N LEU A 9 -28.48 -16.02 1.23
CA LEU A 9 -29.26 -17.14 1.74
C LEU A 9 -30.57 -16.66 2.40
N ALA A 10 -30.51 -15.60 3.20
CA ALA A 10 -31.70 -15.00 3.81
C ALA A 10 -32.69 -14.52 2.72
N LEU A 11 -32.20 -13.82 1.70
CA LEU A 11 -33.02 -13.40 0.56
C LEU A 11 -33.63 -14.58 -0.20
N ALA A 12 -32.87 -15.66 -0.40
CA ALA A 12 -33.37 -16.86 -1.05
C ALA A 12 -34.51 -17.50 -0.25
N ILE A 13 -34.36 -17.65 1.07
CA ILE A 13 -35.40 -18.19 1.96
C ILE A 13 -36.66 -17.32 1.92
N ILE A 14 -36.50 -15.99 2.02
CA ILE A 14 -37.62 -15.05 1.94
C ILE A 14 -38.34 -15.17 0.59
N SER A 15 -37.59 -15.28 -0.50
CA SER A 15 -38.15 -15.42 -1.85
C SER A 15 -38.94 -16.72 -2.01
N ILE A 16 -38.42 -17.84 -1.49
CA ILE A 16 -39.12 -19.14 -1.51
C ILE A 16 -40.38 -19.08 -0.65
N ALA A 17 -40.28 -18.52 0.56
CA ALA A 17 -41.45 -18.38 1.45
C ALA A 17 -42.53 -17.51 0.80
N PHE A 18 -42.13 -16.41 0.16
CA PHE A 18 -43.03 -15.53 -0.58
C PHE A 18 -43.69 -16.26 -1.75
N ALA A 19 -42.93 -17.06 -2.52
CA ALA A 19 -43.45 -17.87 -3.61
C ALA A 19 -44.49 -18.90 -3.13
N LEU A 20 -44.21 -19.62 -2.04
CA LEU A 20 -45.11 -20.64 -1.48
C LEU A 20 -46.38 -20.05 -0.88
N GLN A 21 -46.31 -18.84 -0.33
CA GLN A 21 -47.48 -18.16 0.24
C GLN A 21 -48.36 -17.48 -0.83
N ASN A 22 -47.79 -17.13 -1.98
CA ASN A 22 -48.46 -16.38 -3.03
C ASN A 22 -48.57 -17.20 -4.32
N ASP A 23 -49.17 -18.39 -4.23
CA ASP A 23 -49.46 -19.28 -5.36
C ASP A 23 -50.69 -18.81 -6.15
N THR A 24 -50.61 -17.57 -6.63
CA THR A 24 -51.63 -16.98 -7.49
C THR A 24 -51.10 -16.90 -8.91
N MET A 25 -51.97 -17.20 -9.87
CA MET A 25 -51.68 -16.99 -11.28
C MET A 25 -51.73 -15.49 -11.58
N VAL A 26 -50.70 -14.99 -12.26
CA VAL A 26 -50.59 -13.61 -12.68
C VAL A 26 -50.39 -13.57 -14.19
N THR A 27 -51.23 -12.79 -14.86
CA THR A 27 -51.07 -12.49 -16.27
C THR A 27 -50.02 -11.41 -16.43
N VAL A 28 -48.98 -11.69 -17.21
CA VAL A 28 -47.95 -10.72 -17.54
C VAL A 28 -48.14 -10.31 -18.99
N ALA A 29 -48.41 -9.03 -19.21
CA ALA A 29 -48.47 -8.44 -20.53
C ALA A 29 -47.18 -7.66 -20.81
N PHE A 30 -46.47 -8.04 -21.87
CA PHE A 30 -45.26 -7.37 -22.35
C PHE A 30 -45.44 -6.98 -23.82
N GLY A 31 -45.84 -5.73 -24.05
CA GLY A 31 -46.17 -5.24 -25.40
C GLY A 31 -47.37 -5.99 -25.99
N ILE A 32 -47.11 -6.81 -27.02
CA ILE A 32 -48.13 -7.58 -27.75
C ILE A 32 -48.27 -9.01 -27.17
N TRP A 33 -47.41 -9.40 -26.23
CA TRP A 33 -47.38 -10.76 -25.70
C TRP A 33 -48.00 -10.77 -24.31
N SER A 34 -48.89 -11.72 -24.04
CA SER A 34 -49.42 -11.96 -22.71
C SER A 34 -49.35 -13.43 -22.39
N PHE A 35 -48.93 -13.77 -21.18
CA PHE A 35 -48.92 -15.14 -20.70
C PHE A 35 -49.29 -15.19 -19.23
N ASP A 36 -49.90 -16.30 -18.83
CA ASP A 36 -50.23 -16.58 -17.44
C ASP A 36 -49.11 -17.41 -16.82
N SER A 37 -48.56 -16.91 -15.71
CA SER A 37 -47.52 -17.58 -14.95
C SER A 37 -47.82 -17.46 -13.47
N SER A 38 -47.35 -18.41 -12.67
CA SER A 38 -47.37 -18.21 -11.23
C SER A 38 -46.49 -17.02 -10.86
N LEU A 39 -46.93 -16.27 -9.85
CA LEU A 39 -46.19 -15.13 -9.30
C LEU A 39 -44.79 -15.57 -8.84
N ALA A 40 -44.71 -16.76 -8.23
CA ALA A 40 -43.47 -17.43 -7.85
C ALA A 40 -42.45 -17.53 -9.00
N MET A 41 -42.86 -18.07 -10.15
CA MET A 41 -41.98 -18.25 -11.30
C MET A 41 -41.44 -16.90 -11.80
N MET A 42 -42.30 -15.89 -11.85
CA MET A 42 -41.88 -14.55 -12.28
C MET A 42 -40.86 -13.90 -11.34
N LEU A 43 -41.02 -14.09 -10.03
CA LEU A 43 -40.05 -13.58 -9.07
C LEU A 43 -38.70 -14.29 -9.16
N VAL A 44 -38.69 -15.61 -9.35
CA VAL A 44 -37.44 -16.36 -9.55
C VAL A 44 -36.73 -15.89 -10.81
N ILE A 45 -37.44 -15.69 -11.91
CA ILE A 45 -36.88 -15.16 -13.16
C ILE A 45 -36.33 -13.74 -12.94
N ALA A 46 -37.11 -12.84 -12.33
CA ALA A 46 -36.70 -11.47 -12.07
C ALA A 46 -35.46 -11.40 -11.18
N ALA A 47 -35.43 -12.20 -10.10
CA ALA A 47 -34.27 -12.30 -9.21
C ALA A 47 -33.05 -12.86 -9.95
N GLY A 48 -33.22 -13.89 -10.78
CA GLY A 48 -32.17 -14.46 -11.61
C GLY A 48 -31.59 -13.45 -12.60
N ILE A 49 -32.44 -12.65 -13.24
CA ILE A 49 -32.01 -11.56 -14.13
C ILE A 49 -31.25 -10.51 -13.34
N GLY A 50 -31.76 -10.06 -12.19
CA GLY A 50 -31.07 -9.09 -11.32
C GLY A 50 -29.70 -9.59 -10.87
N ALA A 51 -29.60 -10.85 -10.45
CA ALA A 51 -28.33 -11.49 -10.10
C ALA A 51 -27.38 -11.51 -11.30
N THR A 52 -27.85 -11.91 -12.48
CA THR A 52 -27.05 -11.93 -13.71
C THR A 52 -26.52 -10.54 -14.06
N ILE A 53 -27.36 -9.50 -13.97
CA ILE A 53 -26.96 -8.11 -14.20
C ILE A 53 -25.89 -7.67 -13.19
N SER A 54 -26.04 -8.00 -11.91
CA SER A 54 -25.07 -7.62 -10.88
C SER A 54 -23.68 -8.26 -11.09
N VAL A 55 -23.65 -9.51 -11.54
CA VAL A 55 -22.40 -10.20 -11.93
C VAL A 55 -21.79 -9.50 -13.14
N LEU A 56 -22.60 -9.19 -14.15
CA LEU A 56 -22.13 -8.54 -15.37
C LEU A 56 -21.57 -7.13 -15.12
N LEU A 57 -22.20 -6.36 -14.24
CA LEU A 57 -21.69 -5.05 -13.80
C LEU A 57 -20.41 -5.16 -12.95
N SER A 58 -20.22 -6.27 -12.23
CA SER A 58 -19.03 -6.50 -11.40
C SER A 58 -17.81 -6.94 -12.23
N TRP A 59 -18.03 -7.57 -13.39
CA TRP A 59 -16.99 -8.07 -14.29
C TRP A 59 -15.91 -7.05 -14.69
N PRO A 60 -16.24 -5.80 -15.11
CA PRO A 60 -15.22 -4.82 -15.48
C PRO A 60 -14.36 -4.37 -14.29
N SER A 61 -14.88 -4.41 -13.07
CA SER A 61 -14.13 -4.03 -11.86
C SER A 61 -13.00 -5.03 -11.56
N LEU A 62 -13.25 -6.32 -11.80
CA LEU A 62 -12.25 -7.38 -11.60
C LEU A 62 -11.09 -7.25 -12.59
N ILE A 63 -11.40 -6.96 -13.86
CA ILE A 63 -10.37 -6.76 -14.89
C ILE A 63 -9.54 -5.51 -14.58
N LYS A 64 -10.18 -4.38 -14.23
CA LYS A 64 -9.46 -3.16 -13.84
C LYS A 64 -8.55 -3.38 -12.65
N ASN A 65 -9.02 -4.09 -11.63
CA ASN A 65 -8.21 -4.37 -10.44
C ASN A 65 -6.96 -5.19 -10.77
N GLN A 66 -7.07 -6.19 -11.65
CA GLN A 66 -5.91 -6.98 -12.08
C GLN A 66 -4.85 -6.11 -12.78
N TRP A 67 -5.29 -5.18 -13.65
CA TRP A 67 -4.40 -4.27 -14.36
C TRP A 67 -3.74 -3.26 -13.43
N VAL A 68 -4.50 -2.70 -12.49
CA VAL A 68 -3.97 -1.78 -11.48
C VAL A 68 -2.96 -2.49 -10.58
N SER A 69 -3.24 -3.71 -10.12
CA SER A 69 -2.28 -4.50 -9.35
C SER A 69 -1.00 -4.81 -10.12
N ALA A 70 -1.09 -5.15 -11.40
CA ALA A 70 0.08 -5.36 -12.24
C ALA A 70 0.91 -4.07 -12.41
N ARG A 71 0.25 -2.92 -12.59
CA ARG A 71 0.92 -1.62 -12.67
C ARG A 71 1.59 -1.24 -11.35
N LEU A 72 0.92 -1.46 -10.21
CA LEU A 72 1.47 -1.20 -8.88
C LEU A 72 2.71 -2.04 -8.62
N ARG A 73 2.67 -3.34 -8.95
CA ARG A 73 3.84 -4.24 -8.82
C ARG A 73 5.04 -3.75 -9.63
N ARG A 74 4.82 -3.28 -10.86
CA ARG A 74 5.89 -2.70 -11.69
C ARG A 74 6.47 -1.42 -11.09
N GLN A 75 5.62 -0.56 -10.51
CA GLN A 75 6.09 0.65 -9.85
C GLN A 75 6.92 0.35 -8.60
N VAL A 76 6.51 -0.65 -7.81
CA VAL A 76 7.27 -1.10 -6.64
C VAL A 76 8.65 -1.63 -7.06
N SER A 77 8.70 -2.53 -8.05
CA SER A 77 9.97 -3.05 -8.58
C SER A 77 10.90 -1.93 -9.06
N LYS A 78 10.36 -0.96 -9.79
CA LYS A 78 11.15 0.18 -10.27
C LYS A 78 11.68 1.05 -9.12
N LEU A 79 10.85 1.31 -8.11
CA LEU A 79 11.27 2.06 -6.93
C LEU A 79 12.34 1.33 -6.11
N GLU A 80 12.27 0.00 -6.05
CA GLU A 80 13.29 -0.83 -5.41
C GLU A 80 14.62 -0.77 -6.16
N GLU A 81 14.59 -0.87 -7.49
CA GLU A 81 15.77 -0.69 -8.36
C GLU A 81 16.39 0.71 -8.22
N ASP A 82 15.56 1.76 -8.27
CA ASP A 82 16.02 3.15 -8.14
C ASP A 82 16.67 3.37 -6.76
N LYS A 83 16.10 2.81 -5.68
CA LYS A 83 16.70 2.87 -4.33
C LYS A 83 18.06 2.19 -4.29
N ALA A 84 18.17 0.98 -4.81
CA ALA A 84 19.44 0.25 -4.84
C ALA A 84 20.50 1.01 -5.63
N ALA A 85 20.13 1.63 -6.75
CA ALA A 85 21.03 2.47 -7.54
C ALA A 85 21.47 3.73 -6.78
N LEU A 86 20.55 4.40 -6.06
CA LEU A 86 20.89 5.55 -5.23
C LEU A 86 21.84 5.18 -4.09
N GLU A 87 21.59 4.06 -3.40
CA GLU A 87 22.45 3.57 -2.31
C GLU A 87 23.87 3.25 -2.80
N GLN A 88 24.01 2.72 -4.02
CA GLN A 88 25.31 2.51 -4.65
C GLN A 88 26.01 3.83 -4.99
N ARG A 89 25.26 4.85 -5.43
CA ARG A 89 25.83 6.17 -5.72
C ARG A 89 26.29 6.87 -4.45
N THR A 90 25.53 6.76 -3.35
CA THR A 90 25.93 7.35 -2.07
C THR A 90 27.19 6.69 -1.54
N THR A 91 27.31 5.36 -1.61
CA THR A 91 28.54 4.66 -1.21
C THR A 91 29.73 5.02 -2.10
N GLN A 92 29.55 5.10 -3.41
CA GLN A 92 30.61 5.55 -4.32
C GLN A 92 31.07 6.98 -4.01
N LEU A 93 30.15 7.89 -3.75
CA LEU A 93 30.47 9.28 -3.39
C LEU A 93 31.14 9.38 -2.03
N GLU A 94 30.75 8.55 -1.06
CA GLU A 94 31.43 8.45 0.25
C GLU A 94 32.85 7.91 0.10
N GLU A 95 33.07 6.91 -0.76
CA GLU A 95 34.40 6.39 -1.07
C GLU A 95 35.27 7.40 -1.82
N GLU A 96 34.69 8.15 -2.76
CA GLU A 96 35.38 9.24 -3.46
C GLU A 96 35.71 10.38 -2.49
N LEU A 97 34.79 10.75 -1.60
CA LEU A 97 35.06 11.71 -0.52
C LEU A 97 36.14 11.21 0.42
N ALA A 98 36.16 9.92 0.78
CA ALA A 98 37.20 9.33 1.61
C ALA A 98 38.58 9.35 0.92
N LYS A 99 38.63 9.22 -0.40
CA LYS A 99 39.87 9.35 -1.20
C LYS A 99 40.32 10.80 -1.38
N LEU A 100 39.39 11.75 -1.40
CA LEU A 100 39.66 13.18 -1.49
C LEU A 100 39.86 13.85 -0.13
N THR A 101 39.55 13.14 0.96
CA THR A 101 39.88 13.56 2.33
C THR A 101 41.38 13.29 2.55
N PRO A 102 42.19 14.33 2.81
CA PRO A 102 43.60 14.14 3.12
C PRO A 102 43.75 13.36 4.43
N GLU A 103 44.85 12.62 4.55
CA GLU A 103 45.33 11.97 5.78
C GLU A 103 45.06 12.85 7.02
N PRO A 104 44.62 12.28 8.17
CA PRO A 104 44.44 13.05 9.39
C PRO A 104 45.72 13.84 9.66
N ILE A 105 45.61 15.17 9.66
CA ILE A 105 46.73 16.06 9.97
C ILE A 105 47.29 15.58 11.33
N PRO A 106 48.55 15.12 11.42
CA PRO A 106 49.14 14.74 12.69
C PRO A 106 48.99 15.93 13.63
N GLU A 107 48.45 15.71 14.83
CA GLU A 107 48.29 16.77 15.82
C GLU A 107 49.60 17.55 15.92
N PRO A 108 49.57 18.89 15.78
CA PRO A 108 50.80 19.67 15.75
C PRO A 108 51.56 19.40 17.05
N PRO A 109 52.87 19.07 17.00
CA PRO A 109 53.64 18.79 18.21
C PRO A 109 53.50 19.97 19.16
N PRO A 110 53.34 19.72 20.48
CA PRO A 110 53.06 20.76 21.45
C PRO A 110 54.07 21.89 21.28
N ARG A 111 53.54 23.04 20.85
CA ARG A 111 54.28 24.24 20.49
C ARG A 111 55.26 24.56 21.61
N TYR A 112 56.55 24.33 21.34
CA TYR A 112 57.65 24.49 22.30
C TYR A 112 57.48 25.75 23.17
N LEU A 113 57.01 25.56 24.40
CA LEU A 113 56.91 26.60 25.43
C LEU A 113 58.28 26.84 26.08
N GLY A 114 59.37 26.78 25.32
CA GLY A 114 60.74 26.94 25.83
C GLY A 114 61.19 28.39 26.00
N LEU A 115 60.49 29.35 25.38
CA LEU A 115 60.87 30.77 25.41
C LEU A 115 60.04 31.58 26.41
N LYS A 116 58.80 31.17 26.69
CA LYS A 116 58.02 31.81 27.77
C LYS A 116 58.60 31.50 29.15
N SER A 117 59.20 30.33 29.35
CA SER A 117 59.89 29.97 30.60
C SER A 117 61.27 30.62 30.76
N MET A 118 61.83 31.20 29.70
CA MET A 118 63.06 32.01 29.78
C MET A 118 62.78 33.52 29.91
N LEU A 119 61.65 34.00 29.37
CA LEU A 119 61.29 35.42 29.45
C LEU A 119 60.49 35.75 30.73
N LEU A 120 59.68 34.81 31.21
CA LEU A 120 58.96 34.92 32.47
C LEU A 120 59.92 34.42 33.56
N GLY A 121 60.71 35.36 34.07
CA GLY A 121 61.79 35.14 35.02
C GLY A 121 61.44 34.08 36.07
N SER A 122 62.38 33.16 36.24
CA SER A 122 62.49 32.34 37.44
C SER A 122 62.65 33.27 38.65
N ASP A 123 61.53 33.72 39.22
CA ASP A 123 61.49 34.26 40.56
C ASP A 123 61.27 33.08 41.52
N LYS A 124 62.37 32.38 41.80
CA LYS A 124 62.50 31.59 43.03
C LYS A 124 63.16 32.50 44.06
N PRO A 125 62.45 32.92 45.13
CA PRO A 125 63.13 33.25 46.36
C PRO A 125 63.53 31.93 47.04
N ASN A 126 64.82 31.56 46.91
CA ASN A 126 65.56 30.94 48.02
C ASN A 126 65.68 32.04 49.10
N THR A 127 65.62 31.83 50.41
CA THR A 127 66.19 30.75 51.23
C THR A 127 65.76 31.01 52.70
N SER A 128 65.63 29.95 53.49
CA SER A 128 65.95 29.86 54.93
C SER A 128 65.57 31.00 55.89
N GLU A 129 64.63 30.71 56.78
CA GLU A 129 64.82 30.63 58.26
C GLU A 129 63.61 29.94 58.91
#